data_AF-A0A6I0VB30-F1
#
_entry.id   AF-A0A6I0VB30-F1
#
_cell.length_a   1.000
_cell.length_b   1.000
_cell.length_c   1.000
_cell.angle_alpha   90.00
_cell.angle_beta   90.00
_cell.angle_gamma   90.00
#
_symmetry.space_group_name_H-M   'P 1'
#
loop_
_entity.id
_entity.type
_entity.pdbx_description
1 polymer ?
#
loop_
_entity_poly.entity_id
_entity_poly.type
_entity_poly.pdbx_seq_one_letter_code
_entity_poly.pdbx_strand_id
1 'polypeptide(L)'
;MERIETINLKTETDALEAGHGITLYTFDEYGRLMHYAHIVASTPKEREDGYADYFLTIFKGGDDMRRFDPDDGNDYPNFESIIESIKTIWSNTPIWWERDGSVPGVDAGITYDELRGADMLANARKRLENEMRPRGIEPDGVELEARTAWMHEMYRAMLNTLKE
;
A
#
# COMPACT_ATOMS: atom_id res chain seq x y z
N MET A 1 -6.94 -2.80 6.34
CA MET A 1 -6.34 -1.59 6.95
C MET A 1 -6.77 -1.40 8.41
N GLU A 2 -5.80 -1.16 9.29
CA GLU A 2 -5.97 -0.98 10.74
C GLU A 2 -5.25 0.27 11.26
N ARG A 3 -5.47 0.63 12.52
CA ARG A 3 -4.80 1.73 13.21
C ARG A 3 -3.34 1.39 13.50
N ILE A 4 -2.38 2.30 13.32
CA ILE A 4 -0.96 2.00 13.61
C ILE A 4 -0.75 1.57 15.07
N GLU A 5 -1.63 1.98 15.98
CA GLU A 5 -1.59 1.57 17.39
C GLU A 5 -1.84 0.06 17.60
N THR A 6 -2.45 -0.63 16.64
CA THR A 6 -2.70 -2.09 16.70
C THR A 6 -1.55 -2.91 16.12
N ILE A 7 -0.55 -2.29 15.51
CA ILE A 7 0.52 -3.00 14.83
C ILE A 7 1.32 -3.85 15.81
N ASN A 8 1.50 -5.13 15.47
CA ASN A 8 2.35 -6.02 16.24
C ASN A 8 3.76 -6.00 15.64
N LEU A 9 4.68 -5.27 16.28
CA LEU A 9 6.04 -5.10 15.77
C LEU A 9 6.74 -6.43 15.48
N LYS A 10 6.60 -7.44 16.35
CA LYS A 10 7.25 -8.73 16.14
C LYS A 10 6.69 -9.43 14.91
N THR A 11 5.37 -9.56 14.83
CA THR A 11 4.71 -10.25 13.72
C THR A 11 5.00 -9.59 12.38
N GLU A 12 5.02 -8.26 12.35
CA GLU A 12 5.27 -7.50 11.13
C GLU A 12 6.76 -7.47 10.76
N THR A 13 7.68 -7.47 11.72
CA THR A 13 9.11 -7.68 11.45
C THR A 13 9.36 -9.03 10.78
N ASP A 14 8.79 -10.12 11.34
CA ASP A 14 8.93 -11.45 10.75
C ASP A 14 8.36 -11.51 9.31
N ALA A 15 7.28 -10.76 9.05
CA ALA A 15 6.70 -10.66 7.71
C ALA A 15 7.59 -9.85 6.74
N LEU A 16 8.15 -8.71 7.19
CA LEU A 16 9.08 -7.90 6.39
C LEU A 16 10.32 -8.72 5.99
N GLU A 17 10.91 -9.46 6.93
CA GLU A 17 12.06 -10.36 6.65
C GLU A 17 11.70 -11.51 5.70
N ALA A 18 10.42 -11.91 5.64
CA ALA A 18 9.91 -12.87 4.66
C ALA A 18 9.61 -12.24 3.28
N GLY A 19 9.89 -10.95 3.09
CA GLY A 19 9.74 -10.23 1.83
C GLY A 19 8.37 -9.55 1.65
N HIS A 20 7.55 -9.46 2.69
CA HIS A 20 6.34 -8.64 2.66
C HIS A 20 6.66 -7.16 2.77
N GLY A 21 5.73 -6.31 2.32
CA GLY A 21 5.78 -4.87 2.52
C GLY A 21 4.77 -4.40 3.56
N ILE A 22 4.98 -3.21 4.11
CA ILE A 22 3.97 -2.52 4.91
C ILE A 22 3.70 -1.16 4.28
N THR A 23 2.42 -0.87 4.07
CA THR A 23 1.97 0.42 3.56
C THR A 23 1.26 1.17 4.69
N LEU A 24 1.66 2.42 4.89
CA LEU A 24 1.11 3.33 5.88
C LEU A 24 0.39 4.47 5.17
N TYR A 25 -0.73 4.94 5.71
CA TYR A 25 -1.57 5.97 5.11
C TYR A 25 -1.96 7.02 6.15
N THR A 26 -2.10 8.26 5.70
CA THR A 26 -2.73 9.34 6.46
C THR A 26 -3.72 10.09 5.59
N PHE A 27 -4.83 10.52 6.18
CA PHE A 27 -5.97 11.12 5.49
C PHE A 27 -6.31 12.48 6.07
N ASP A 28 -6.85 13.37 5.23
CA ASP A 28 -7.40 14.65 5.67
C ASP A 28 -8.77 14.49 6.35
N GLU A 29 -9.34 15.61 6.81
CA GLU A 29 -10.66 15.64 7.46
C GLU A 29 -11.82 15.17 6.58
N TYR A 30 -11.63 15.15 5.25
CA TYR A 30 -12.60 14.67 4.26
C TYR A 30 -12.35 13.22 3.85
N GLY A 31 -11.39 12.53 4.48
CA GLY A 31 -11.05 11.14 4.18
C GLY A 31 -10.24 10.96 2.89
N ARG A 32 -9.59 12.02 2.39
CA ARG A 32 -8.74 11.96 1.21
C ARG A 32 -7.32 11.63 1.62
N LEU A 33 -6.66 10.73 0.86
CA LEU A 33 -5.28 10.35 1.13
C LEU A 33 -4.36 11.58 1.00
N MET A 34 -3.65 11.93 2.07
CA MET A 34 -2.69 13.02 2.10
C MET A 34 -1.28 12.53 1.76
N HIS A 35 -0.84 11.50 2.48
CA HIS A 35 0.47 10.89 2.32
C HIS A 35 0.33 9.39 2.51
N TYR A 36 1.20 8.63 1.85
CA TYR A 36 1.42 7.24 2.20
C TYR A 36 2.91 6.98 2.33
N ALA A 37 3.26 5.88 2.98
CA ALA A 37 4.64 5.44 3.09
C ALA A 37 4.71 3.94 2.87
N HIS A 38 5.83 3.48 2.34
CA HIS A 38 6.09 2.07 2.10
C HIS A 38 7.36 1.64 2.83
N ILE A 39 7.25 0.51 3.52
CA ILE A 39 8.32 -0.08 4.31
C ILE A 39 8.65 -1.44 3.74
N VAL A 40 9.93 -1.66 3.46
CA VAL A 40 10.46 -2.96 3.02
C VAL A 40 11.72 -3.30 3.80
N ALA A 41 11.93 -4.59 4.05
CA ALA A 41 13.23 -5.06 4.50
C ALA A 41 14.19 -5.14 3.32
N SER A 42 15.46 -4.85 3.60
CA SER A 42 16.53 -5.04 2.64
C SER A 42 16.73 -6.52 2.35
N THR A 43 17.02 -6.81 1.09
CA THR A 43 17.41 -8.15 0.66
C THR A 43 18.76 -8.54 1.28
N PRO A 44 19.07 -9.84 1.37
CA PRO A 44 20.39 -10.29 1.82
C PRO A 44 21.53 -9.67 1.02
N LYS A 45 21.33 -9.46 -0.29
CA LYS A 45 22.33 -8.85 -1.16
C LYS A 45 22.58 -7.37 -0.83
N GLU A 46 21.52 -6.61 -0.58
CA GLU A 46 21.63 -5.20 -0.16
C GLU A 46 22.35 -5.09 1.20
N ARG A 47 22.08 -5.99 2.15
CA ARG A 47 22.80 -6.01 3.43
C ARG A 47 24.29 -6.33 3.26
N GLU A 48 24.64 -7.28 2.38
CA GLU A 48 26.04 -7.57 2.03
C GLU A 48 26.75 -6.36 1.40
N ASP A 49 26.01 -5.57 0.63
CA ASP A 49 26.51 -4.36 -0.03
C ASP A 49 26.52 -3.14 0.92
N GLY A 50 26.13 -3.32 2.20
CA GLY A 50 26.24 -2.34 3.26
C GLY A 50 25.03 -1.42 3.43
N TYR A 51 23.90 -1.72 2.79
CA TYR A 51 22.65 -1.00 3.00
C TYR A 51 22.06 -1.29 4.39
N ALA A 52 21.22 -0.37 4.88
CA ALA A 52 20.50 -0.54 6.15
C ALA A 52 19.54 -1.74 6.12
N ASP A 53 18.99 -2.14 7.26
CA ASP A 53 18.15 -3.34 7.34
C ASP A 53 16.73 -3.13 6.78
N TYR A 54 16.24 -1.89 6.83
CA TYR A 54 14.91 -1.51 6.38
C TYR A 54 14.91 -0.14 5.70
N PHE A 55 14.09 -0.02 4.65
CA PHE A 55 13.87 1.20 3.91
C PHE A 55 12.46 1.73 4.14
N LEU A 56 12.33 3.03 4.43
CA LEU A 56 11.05 3.74 4.50
C LEU A 56 11.00 4.77 3.38
N THR A 57 10.13 4.57 2.39
CA THR A 57 9.87 5.60 1.35
C THR A 57 8.59 6.34 1.69
N ILE A 58 8.64 7.68 1.75
CA ILE A 58 7.47 8.51 2.05
C ILE A 58 7.00 9.19 0.78
N PHE A 59 5.73 9.05 0.47
CA PHE A 59 5.08 9.62 -0.69
C PHE A 59 4.17 10.76 -0.26
N LYS A 60 4.58 11.99 -0.57
CA LYS A 60 3.82 13.18 -0.19
C LYS A 60 2.85 13.53 -1.32
N GLY A 61 1.56 13.63 -1.02
CA GLY A 61 0.62 14.29 -1.92
C GLY A 61 0.95 15.77 -2.02
N GLY A 62 1.25 16.24 -3.23
CA GLY A 62 1.53 17.66 -3.50
C GLY A 62 0.26 18.53 -3.52
N ASP A 63 0.45 19.85 -3.62
CA ASP A 63 -0.63 20.86 -3.65
C ASP A 63 -1.64 20.65 -4.81
N ASP A 64 -1.21 20.06 -5.93
CA ASP A 64 -2.08 19.76 -7.08
C ASP A 64 -2.69 18.34 -6.99
N MET A 65 -2.49 17.60 -5.89
CA MET A 65 -3.03 16.28 -5.54
C MET A 65 -2.87 15.16 -6.60
N ARG A 66 -2.32 15.44 -7.80
CA ARG A 66 -2.25 14.57 -9.00
C ARG A 66 -1.04 13.67 -9.09
N ARG A 67 -0.04 13.84 -8.23
CA ARG A 67 1.14 12.98 -8.17
C ARG A 67 1.64 12.89 -6.74
N PHE A 68 1.92 11.67 -6.32
CA PHE A 68 2.70 11.39 -5.14
C PHE A 68 4.18 11.39 -5.56
N ASP A 69 4.92 12.35 -5.05
CA ASP A 69 6.37 12.37 -5.27
C ASP A 69 7.05 11.61 -4.13
N PRO A 70 7.93 10.63 -4.43
CA PRO A 70 8.73 9.98 -3.42
C PRO A 70 9.71 11.00 -2.83
N ASP A 71 9.67 11.16 -1.52
CA ASP A 71 10.82 11.62 -0.77
C ASP A 71 11.74 10.39 -0.63
N ASP A 72 12.99 10.51 -1.07
CA ASP A 72 13.94 9.40 -1.07
C ASP A 72 13.94 8.73 0.31
N GLY A 73 13.89 7.40 0.28
CA GLY A 73 13.63 6.64 1.48
C GLY A 73 14.72 6.83 2.52
N ASN A 74 14.32 6.99 3.79
CA ASN A 74 15.26 7.00 4.90
C ASN A 74 15.61 5.55 5.27
N ASP A 75 16.88 5.36 5.61
CA ASP A 75 17.47 4.09 6.02
C ASP A 75 17.34 3.91 7.53
N TYR A 76 16.85 2.75 7.98
CA TYR A 76 16.68 2.46 9.40
C TYR A 76 17.26 1.10 9.81
N PRO A 77 17.82 1.01 11.03
CA PRO A 77 18.40 -0.23 11.54
C PRO A 77 17.36 -1.24 12.01
N ASN A 78 16.11 -0.82 12.26
CA ASN A 78 15.04 -1.72 12.68
C ASN A 78 13.66 -1.11 12.41
N PHE A 79 12.65 -1.99 12.38
CA PHE A 79 11.26 -1.62 12.14
C PHE A 79 10.67 -0.70 13.23
N GLU A 80 11.07 -0.85 14.50
CA GLU A 80 10.59 0.01 15.59
C GLU A 80 10.99 1.48 15.38
N SER A 81 12.25 1.73 14.99
CA SER A 81 12.74 3.07 14.66
C SER A 81 12.00 3.70 13.48
N ILE A 82 11.56 2.90 12.51
CA ILE A 82 10.69 3.38 11.41
C ILE A 82 9.34 3.85 11.96
N ILE A 83 8.71 3.06 12.83
CA ILE A 83 7.41 3.38 13.41
C ILE A 83 7.49 4.61 14.32
N GLU A 84 8.57 4.79 15.08
CA GLU A 84 8.81 6.02 15.84
C GLU A 84 8.99 7.23 14.93
N SER A 85 9.75 7.07 13.85
CA SER A 85 9.99 8.14 12.89
C SER A 85 8.70 8.57 12.18
N ILE A 86 7.88 7.63 11.70
CA ILE A 86 6.63 7.97 11.02
C ILE A 86 5.63 8.63 11.96
N LYS A 87 5.56 8.20 13.22
CA LYS A 87 4.74 8.85 14.25
C LYS A 87 5.23 10.27 14.56
N THR A 88 6.52 10.54 14.41
CA THR A 88 7.07 11.89 14.57
C THR A 88 6.71 12.76 13.36
N ILE A 89 6.92 12.25 12.14
CA ILE A 89 6.65 12.95 10.88
C ILE A 89 5.16 13.28 10.73
N TRP A 90 4.27 12.35 11.08
CA TRP A 90 2.81 12.51 11.00
C TRP A 90 2.15 12.71 12.37
N SER A 91 2.86 13.32 13.33
CA SER A 91 2.48 13.46 14.75
C SER A 91 1.07 13.98 15.05
N ASN A 92 0.45 14.74 14.15
CA ASN A 92 -0.89 15.31 14.34
C ASN A 92 -1.98 14.61 13.53
N THR A 93 -1.67 13.46 12.92
CA THR A 93 -2.55 12.81 11.95
C THR A 93 -2.76 11.35 12.29
N PRO A 94 -4.01 10.85 12.23
CA PRO A 94 -4.26 9.44 12.47
C PRO A 94 -3.61 8.57 11.38
N ILE A 95 -2.71 7.67 11.77
CA ILE A 95 -2.00 6.77 10.85
C ILE A 95 -2.71 5.42 10.75
N TRP A 96 -2.90 4.96 9.51
CA TRP A 96 -3.47 3.67 9.18
C TRP A 96 -2.42 2.80 8.48
N TRP A 97 -2.54 1.47 8.62
CA TRP A 97 -1.57 0.55 8.03
C TRP A 97 -2.22 -0.70 7.44
N GLU A 98 -1.50 -1.32 6.51
CA GLU A 98 -1.85 -2.59 5.91
C GLU A 98 -0.58 -3.34 5.45
N ARG A 99 -0.55 -4.65 5.67
CA ARG A 99 0.48 -5.51 5.11
C ARG A 99 0.21 -5.74 3.62
N ASP A 100 1.25 -5.63 2.81
CA ASP A 100 1.17 -5.68 1.35
C ASP A 100 0.08 -4.73 0.80
N GLY A 101 -0.14 -3.61 1.49
CA GLY A 101 -1.19 -2.67 1.16
C GLY A 101 -0.97 -2.08 -0.22
N SER A 102 -2.07 -1.85 -0.94
CA SER A 102 -2.03 -1.30 -2.30
C SER A 102 -1.29 0.03 -2.32
N VAL A 103 -0.21 0.12 -3.10
CA VAL A 103 0.41 1.41 -3.45
C VAL A 103 -0.60 2.13 -4.35
N PRO A 104 -1.18 3.26 -3.91
CA PRO A 104 -2.15 3.97 -4.72
C PRO A 104 -1.48 4.34 -6.04
N GLY A 105 -2.05 3.87 -7.16
CA GLY A 105 -1.70 4.39 -8.47
C GLY A 105 -1.83 5.91 -8.48
N VAL A 106 -1.05 6.55 -9.34
CA VAL A 106 -0.75 8.00 -9.41
C VAL A 106 -1.96 8.94 -9.47
N ASP A 107 -3.20 8.46 -9.37
CA ASP A 107 -4.40 9.28 -9.53
C ASP A 107 -4.81 9.97 -8.22
N ALA A 108 -4.91 11.30 -8.30
CA ALA A 108 -5.40 12.18 -7.24
C ALA A 108 -6.74 11.73 -6.66
N GLY A 109 -6.88 11.88 -5.35
CA GLY A 109 -8.20 11.93 -4.71
C GLY A 109 -8.83 10.59 -4.38
N ILE A 110 -8.04 9.51 -4.38
CA ILE A 110 -8.48 8.21 -3.87
C ILE A 110 -8.88 8.37 -2.39
N THR A 111 -10.16 8.17 -2.14
CA THR A 111 -10.77 8.13 -0.81
C THR A 111 -10.44 6.81 -0.11
N TYR A 112 -10.62 6.78 1.21
CA TYR A 112 -10.52 5.54 1.99
C TYR A 112 -11.32 4.36 1.37
N ASP A 113 -12.52 4.64 0.85
CA ASP A 113 -13.39 3.62 0.23
C ASP A 113 -12.87 3.15 -1.14
N GLU A 114 -12.14 4.01 -1.86
CA GLU A 114 -11.45 3.67 -3.10
C GLU A 114 -10.17 2.86 -2.86
N LEU A 115 -9.43 3.15 -1.78
CA LEU A 115 -8.32 2.29 -1.35
C LEU A 115 -8.81 0.92 -0.90
N ARG A 116 -9.87 0.89 -0.09
CA ARG A 116 -10.47 -0.37 0.38
C ARG A 116 -11.07 -1.17 -0.78
N GLY A 117 -11.70 -0.49 -1.74
CA GLY A 117 -12.20 -1.10 -2.97
C GLY A 117 -11.08 -1.69 -3.83
N ALA A 118 -9.98 -0.93 -4.00
CA ALA A 118 -8.79 -1.39 -4.71
C ALA A 118 -8.13 -2.60 -4.01
N ASP A 119 -8.03 -2.60 -2.69
CA ASP A 119 -7.52 -3.75 -1.93
C ASP A 119 -8.42 -4.98 -2.08
N MET A 120 -9.75 -4.80 -2.04
CA MET A 120 -10.69 -5.90 -2.33
C MET A 120 -10.51 -6.45 -3.75
N LEU A 121 -10.28 -5.59 -4.74
CA LEU A 121 -10.04 -5.97 -6.14
C LEU A 121 -8.68 -6.67 -6.30
N ALA A 122 -7.63 -6.18 -5.64
CA ALA A 122 -6.30 -6.79 -5.63
C ALA A 122 -6.33 -8.17 -4.96
N ASN A 123 -7.03 -8.30 -3.84
CA ASN A 123 -7.24 -9.57 -3.14
C ASN A 123 -8.08 -10.55 -3.97
N ALA A 124 -9.14 -10.08 -4.63
CA ALA A 124 -9.91 -10.90 -5.55
C ALA A 124 -9.06 -11.36 -6.74
N ARG A 125 -8.19 -10.48 -7.27
CA ARG A 125 -7.24 -10.80 -8.33
C ARG A 125 -6.23 -11.86 -7.89
N LYS A 126 -5.61 -11.69 -6.73
CA LYS A 126 -4.64 -12.65 -6.17
C LYS A 126 -5.28 -14.01 -5.90
N ARG A 127 -6.52 -14.04 -5.41
CA ARG A 127 -7.31 -15.28 -5.26
C ARG A 127 -7.55 -15.96 -6.61
N LEU A 128 -8.00 -15.21 -7.60
CA LEU A 128 -8.25 -15.75 -8.94
C LEU A 128 -6.95 -16.27 -9.58
N GLU A 129 -5.84 -15.54 -9.48
CA GLU A 129 -4.53 -15.97 -9.97
C GLU A 129 -4.08 -17.28 -9.28
N ASN A 130 -4.27 -17.39 -7.96
CA ASN A 130 -3.99 -18.62 -7.23
C ASN A 130 -4.90 -19.80 -7.64
N GLU A 131 -6.14 -19.55 -8.06
CA GLU A 131 -7.06 -20.57 -8.59
C GLU A 131 -6.74 -20.96 -10.04
N MET A 132 -6.26 -20.02 -10.86
CA MET A 132 -5.91 -20.23 -12.27
C MET A 132 -4.56 -20.90 -12.45
N ARG A 133 -3.58 -20.61 -11.59
CA ARG A 133 -2.23 -21.18 -11.61
C ARG A 133 -2.20 -22.73 -11.63
N PRO A 134 -2.94 -23.46 -10.79
CA PRO A 134 -3.00 -24.93 -10.87
C PRO A 134 -3.77 -25.44 -12.10
N ARG A 135 -4.48 -24.59 -12.84
CA ARG A 135 -5.21 -24.94 -14.06
C ARG A 135 -4.41 -24.68 -15.35
N GLY A 136 -3.21 -24.11 -15.25
CA GLY A 136 -2.32 -23.84 -16.38
C GLY A 136 -2.82 -22.73 -17.32
N ILE A 137 -3.67 -21.83 -16.83
CA ILE A 137 -4.20 -20.70 -17.59
C ILE A 137 -3.33 -19.49 -17.29
N GLU A 138 -2.48 -19.10 -18.22
CA GLU A 138 -1.72 -17.85 -18.15
C GLU A 138 -2.60 -16.69 -18.66
N PRO A 139 -2.74 -15.59 -17.91
CA PRO A 139 -3.44 -14.42 -18.40
C PRO A 139 -2.59 -13.75 -19.49
N ASP A 140 -3.12 -13.64 -20.71
CA ASP A 140 -2.48 -12.81 -21.73
C ASP A 140 -2.70 -11.32 -21.42
N GLY A 141 -1.86 -10.46 -22.02
CA GLY A 141 -1.88 -9.02 -21.74
C GLY A 141 -3.20 -8.33 -22.08
N VAL A 142 -4.00 -8.91 -22.99
CA VAL A 142 -5.29 -8.36 -23.44
C VAL A 142 -6.40 -8.76 -22.48
N GLU A 143 -6.38 -9.99 -21.96
CA GLU A 143 -7.28 -10.47 -20.92
C GLU A 143 -7.08 -9.69 -19.62
N LEU A 144 -5.83 -9.36 -19.29
CA LEU A 144 -5.52 -8.55 -18.10
C LEU A 144 -6.08 -7.12 -18.19
N GLU A 145 -5.94 -6.46 -19.35
CA GLU A 145 -6.52 -5.13 -19.58
C GLU A 145 -8.04 -5.15 -19.60
N ALA A 146 -8.66 -6.10 -20.32
CA ALA A 146 -10.11 -6.25 -20.37
C ALA A 146 -10.72 -6.55 -19.00
N ARG A 147 -10.03 -7.36 -18.19
CA ARG A 147 -10.44 -7.70 -16.83
C ARG A 147 -10.26 -6.52 -15.86
N THR A 148 -9.20 -5.72 -16.01
CA THR A 148 -8.99 -4.50 -15.22
C THR A 148 -10.06 -3.46 -15.55
N ALA A 149 -10.41 -3.30 -16.82
CA ALA A 149 -11.48 -2.43 -17.27
C ALA A 149 -12.86 -2.85 -16.72
N TRP A 150 -13.20 -4.14 -16.79
CA TRP A 150 -14.45 -4.68 -16.26
C TRP A 150 -14.56 -4.51 -14.74
N MET A 151 -13.47 -4.75 -14.01
CA MET A 151 -13.41 -4.55 -12.56
C MET A 151 -13.58 -3.08 -12.16
N HIS A 152 -12.97 -2.14 -12.89
CA HIS A 152 -13.19 -0.71 -12.68
C HIS A 152 -14.65 -0.29 -12.95
N GLU A 153 -15.28 -0.86 -13.99
CA GLU A 153 -16.67 -0.57 -14.33
C GLU A 153 -17.64 -1.09 -13.25
N MET A 154 -17.43 -2.32 -12.76
CA MET A 154 -18.19 -2.88 -11.64
C MET A 154 -18.05 -2.06 -10.36
N TYR A 155 -16.84 -1.61 -10.05
CA TYR A 155 -16.58 -0.79 -8.87
C TYR A 155 -17.29 0.58 -8.96
N ARG A 156 -17.25 1.24 -10.12
CA ARG A 156 -18.02 2.47 -10.38
C ARG A 156 -19.52 2.25 -10.25
N ALA A 157 -20.05 1.13 -10.73
CA ALA A 157 -21.46 0.79 -10.58
C ALA A 157 -21.85 0.61 -9.10
N MET A 158 -21.02 -0.09 -8.31
CA MET A 158 -21.23 -0.26 -6.87
C MET A 158 -21.22 1.08 -6.11
N LEU A 159 -20.25 1.95 -6.40
CA LEU A 159 -20.18 3.27 -5.76
C LEU A 159 -21.40 4.13 -6.07
N ASN A 160 -21.95 4.03 -7.30
CA ASN A 160 -23.17 4.75 -7.65
C ASN A 160 -24.41 4.20 -6.93
N THR A 161 -24.50 2.89 -6.71
CA THR A 161 -25.60 2.29 -5.94
C THR A 161 -25.56 2.57 -4.43
N LEU A 162 -24.41 3.01 -3.90
CA LEU A 162 -24.26 3.41 -2.49
C LEU A 162 -24.56 4.89 -2.25
N LYS A 163 -24.77 5.69 -3.32
CA LYS A 163 -25.08 7.12 -3.26
C LYS A 163 -26.58 7.44 -3.38
N GLU A 164 -27.43 6.43 -3.58
CA GLU A 164 -28.91 6.51 -3.47
C GLU A 164 -29.39 6.10 -2.08
#